data_AF-A0A0G9MYS6-F1
#
_entry.id   AF-A0A0G9MYS6-F1
#
_cell.length_a   1.000
_cell.length_b   1.000
_cell.length_c   1.000
_cell.angle_alpha   90.00
_cell.angle_beta   90.00
_cell.angle_gamma   90.00
#
_symmetry.space_group_name_H-M   'P 1'
#
loop_
_entity.id
_entity.type
_entity.pdbx_description
1 polymer ?
#
loop_
_entity_poly.entity_id
_entity_poly.type
_entity_poly.pdbx_seq_one_letter_code
_entity_poly.pdbx_strand_id
1 'polypeptide(L)'
;MRAPFSALAAAAHLAGCATLPAEPPNGEPRLQIVETVSPTAAVRREASGERSAYLMSYFKDATHSLYFATSRDGYIWADINSGEPILSGYDIADQHGIRDPHIIRGADGAFYLTMTDLHIFGQREGYRDTEWERPGDQYGWGNNRNLVFMKSYDLVHWTHALVPVSELFPRYANAGNMWAPQSIMDPDNGRMMVYFTTRDGASPNYMVSSYANEAFDTLATEPQQILNYPDPSVNTIDADITRVGDTWHMFYVAHDAPGNIREAHSQSINSGYVTDRQKVDPEERAAEAPNLWRRYGTDTYVLMYDVFGVDPHNMGFAETTDFEHFTNLGRFNEPGSPMRTTNFSSPKHGSVMPITLAEAERVERWFAR
;
A
#
# COMPACT_ATOMS: atom_id res chain seq x y z
N MET A 1 -21.28 4.80 69.96
CA MET A 1 -21.56 4.12 68.68
C MET A 1 -20.39 4.37 67.75
N ARG A 2 -19.56 3.35 67.54
CA ARG A 2 -18.38 3.37 66.67
C ARG A 2 -18.80 2.74 65.33
N ALA A 3 -18.60 3.44 64.22
CA ALA A 3 -18.70 2.86 62.88
C ALA A 3 -17.31 2.42 62.40
N PRO A 4 -17.17 1.28 61.71
CA PRO A 4 -15.88 0.66 61.47
C PRO A 4 -15.23 1.08 60.16
N PHE A 5 -13.90 0.97 60.16
CA PHE A 5 -13.00 0.98 59.02
C PHE A 5 -13.38 -0.08 57.98
N SER A 6 -13.24 0.25 56.69
CA SER A 6 -13.12 -0.74 55.62
C SER A 6 -11.85 -0.46 54.82
N ALA A 7 -11.00 -1.49 54.72
CA ALA A 7 -9.73 -1.50 54.04
C ALA A 7 -9.93 -1.72 52.54
N LEU A 8 -9.30 -0.87 51.71
CA LEU A 8 -9.16 -1.13 50.28
C LEU A 8 -8.06 -2.19 50.08
N ALA A 9 -8.45 -3.36 49.58
CA ALA A 9 -7.51 -4.39 49.15
C ALA A 9 -6.92 -4.01 47.78
N ALA A 10 -5.60 -3.93 47.71
CA ALA A 10 -4.85 -3.85 46.46
C ALA A 10 -4.88 -5.22 45.76
N ALA A 11 -5.49 -5.30 44.58
CA ALA A 11 -5.38 -6.46 43.72
C ALA A 11 -4.15 -6.28 42.81
N ALA A 12 -3.14 -7.11 43.02
CA ALA A 12 -2.01 -7.26 42.11
C ALA A 12 -2.48 -8.01 40.86
N HIS A 13 -2.45 -7.37 39.69
CA HIS A 13 -2.61 -8.05 38.41
C HIS A 13 -1.29 -8.72 38.04
N LEU A 14 -1.29 -10.05 38.12
CA LEU A 14 -0.27 -10.92 37.54
C LEU A 14 -0.26 -10.74 36.03
N ALA A 15 0.87 -10.27 35.51
CA ALA A 15 1.17 -10.26 34.08
C ALA A 15 1.27 -11.71 33.58
N GLY A 16 0.27 -12.15 32.83
CA GLY A 16 0.35 -13.37 32.04
C GLY A 16 1.26 -13.13 30.84
N CYS A 17 2.37 -13.87 30.74
CA CYS A 17 3.11 -14.01 29.50
C CYS A 17 2.17 -14.61 28.44
N ALA A 18 1.77 -13.81 27.46
CA ALA A 18 1.13 -14.33 26.26
C ALA A 18 2.16 -15.14 25.47
N THR A 19 2.03 -16.46 25.52
CA THR A 19 2.64 -17.37 24.55
C THR A 19 2.07 -17.06 23.18
N LEU A 20 2.95 -16.90 22.18
CA LEU A 20 2.55 -16.78 20.77
C LEU A 20 1.57 -17.92 20.42
N PRO A 21 0.46 -17.65 19.71
CA PRO A 21 -0.48 -18.70 19.36
C PRO A 21 0.23 -19.76 18.52
N ALA A 22 -0.05 -21.01 18.89
CA ALA A 22 0.30 -22.22 18.15
C ALA A 22 -0.34 -22.23 16.75
N GLU A 23 0.26 -23.01 15.86
CA GLU A 23 -0.09 -23.27 14.44
C GLU A 23 -1.55 -23.00 14.03
N PRO A 24 -1.79 -22.51 12.80
CA PRO A 24 -3.12 -22.19 12.32
C PRO A 24 -4.07 -23.40 12.42
N PRO A 25 -5.25 -23.25 13.06
CA PRO A 25 -6.19 -24.34 13.20
C PRO A 25 -6.86 -24.58 11.84
N ASN A 26 -6.53 -25.69 11.18
CA ASN A 26 -7.13 -26.18 9.93
C ASN A 26 -7.08 -25.20 8.73
N GLY A 27 -6.07 -25.32 7.86
CA GLY A 27 -6.10 -24.67 6.55
C GLY A 27 -4.73 -24.30 6.01
N GLU A 28 -4.68 -23.96 4.72
CA GLU A 28 -3.48 -23.40 4.09
C GLU A 28 -3.02 -22.13 4.84
N PRO A 29 -1.71 -21.86 4.90
CA PRO A 29 -1.19 -20.68 5.58
C PRO A 29 -1.81 -19.39 5.03
N ARG A 30 -2.32 -18.53 5.92
CA ARG A 30 -2.91 -17.22 5.60
C ARG A 30 -2.62 -16.20 6.69
N LEU A 31 -2.71 -14.91 6.34
CA LEU A 31 -2.72 -13.83 7.34
C LEU A 31 -3.92 -13.99 8.29
N GLN A 32 -3.74 -13.54 9.53
CA GLN A 32 -4.77 -13.62 10.57
C GLN A 32 -5.34 -12.23 10.86
N ILE A 33 -6.65 -12.07 10.71
CA ILE A 33 -7.35 -10.86 11.14
C ILE A 33 -7.63 -10.97 12.64
N VAL A 34 -7.21 -9.95 13.40
CA VAL A 34 -7.36 -9.86 14.85
C VAL A 34 -7.94 -8.51 15.25
N GLU A 35 -8.63 -8.45 16.38
CA GLU A 35 -9.27 -7.22 16.86
C GLU A 35 -8.24 -6.15 17.27
N THR A 36 -7.13 -6.58 17.89
CA THR A 36 -6.08 -5.67 18.36
C THR A 36 -4.70 -6.25 18.07
N VAL A 37 -3.73 -5.37 17.86
CA VAL A 37 -2.32 -5.72 17.69
C VAL A 37 -1.47 -4.99 18.71
N SER A 38 -0.41 -5.65 19.18
CA SER A 38 0.56 -5.07 20.09
C SER A 38 1.92 -5.73 19.87
N PRO A 39 3.02 -4.97 19.90
CA PRO A 39 4.34 -5.53 19.64
C PRO A 39 4.87 -6.27 20.87
N THR A 40 5.24 -7.54 20.68
CA THR A 40 5.96 -8.32 21.69
C THR A 40 7.42 -7.87 21.79
N ALA A 41 8.10 -8.21 22.89
CA ALA A 41 9.53 -7.91 23.04
C ALA A 41 10.39 -8.55 21.92
N ALA A 42 10.01 -9.74 21.44
CA ALA A 42 10.68 -10.41 20.34
C ALA A 42 10.51 -9.64 19.02
N VAL A 43 9.28 -9.24 18.71
CA VAL A 43 8.96 -8.43 17.52
C VAL A 43 9.71 -7.10 17.54
N ARG A 44 9.76 -6.40 18.68
CA ARG A 44 10.54 -5.15 18.81
C ARG A 44 12.03 -5.36 18.55
N ARG A 45 12.60 -6.46 19.04
CA ARG A 45 14.01 -6.80 18.80
C ARG A 45 14.27 -7.06 17.32
N GLU A 46 13.42 -7.83 16.66
CA GLU A 46 13.52 -8.13 15.22
C GLU A 46 13.37 -6.87 14.37
N ALA A 47 12.46 -5.97 14.76
CA ALA A 47 12.28 -4.67 14.14
C ALA A 47 13.43 -3.68 14.42
N SER A 48 14.40 -3.99 15.28
CA SER A 48 15.57 -3.12 15.52
C SER A 48 16.76 -3.41 14.62
N GLY A 49 16.71 -4.49 13.83
CA GLY A 49 17.81 -4.91 12.96
C GLY A 49 18.00 -4.03 11.71
N GLU A 50 19.09 -4.27 11.01
CA GLU A 50 19.36 -3.64 9.71
C GLU A 50 18.28 -3.99 8.68
N ARG A 51 17.89 -2.99 7.89
CA ARG A 51 16.86 -3.10 6.87
C ARG A 51 17.45 -3.55 5.53
N SER A 52 18.04 -4.73 5.55
CA SER A 52 18.83 -5.32 4.45
C SER A 52 18.05 -6.31 3.59
N ALA A 53 16.76 -6.49 3.82
CA ALA A 53 15.84 -7.25 2.97
C ALA A 53 14.66 -6.37 2.55
N TYR A 54 13.82 -6.88 1.66
CA TYR A 54 12.66 -6.16 1.13
C TYR A 54 11.42 -7.04 1.14
N LEU A 55 10.27 -6.39 1.30
CA LEU A 55 8.95 -6.95 1.15
C LEU A 55 8.25 -6.20 0.01
N MET A 56 7.65 -6.95 -0.91
CA MET A 56 6.76 -6.43 -1.94
C MET A 56 5.33 -6.85 -1.60
N SER A 57 4.43 -5.88 -1.45
CA SER A 57 2.98 -6.11 -1.48
C SER A 57 2.48 -5.98 -2.90
N TYR A 58 1.60 -6.87 -3.33
CA TYR A 58 1.00 -6.82 -4.66
C TYR A 58 -0.36 -7.53 -4.69
N PHE A 59 -1.12 -7.35 -5.77
CA PHE A 59 -2.36 -8.10 -6.02
C PHE A 59 -2.36 -8.67 -7.44
N LYS A 60 -3.38 -9.48 -7.75
CA LYS A 60 -3.66 -10.00 -9.09
C LYS A 60 -5.12 -9.74 -9.45
N ASP A 61 -5.39 -9.28 -10.68
CA ASP A 61 -6.76 -9.10 -11.19
C ASP A 61 -7.58 -10.40 -11.14
N ALA A 62 -6.92 -11.56 -11.30
CA ALA A 62 -7.59 -12.85 -11.34
C ALA A 62 -8.21 -13.27 -10.00
N THR A 63 -7.68 -12.77 -8.88
CA THR A 63 -8.10 -13.17 -7.54
C THR A 63 -8.55 -12.00 -6.66
N HIS A 64 -8.26 -10.76 -7.06
CA HIS A 64 -8.50 -9.54 -6.27
C HIS A 64 -8.05 -9.68 -4.81
N SER A 65 -6.90 -10.32 -4.61
CA SER A 65 -6.42 -10.73 -3.29
C SER A 65 -5.00 -10.22 -3.05
N LEU A 66 -4.61 -10.16 -1.78
CA LEU A 66 -3.30 -9.68 -1.35
C LEU A 66 -2.26 -10.80 -1.45
N TYR A 67 -1.05 -10.43 -1.85
CA TYR A 67 0.12 -11.27 -1.94
C TYR A 67 1.36 -10.54 -1.37
N PHE A 68 2.33 -11.32 -0.88
CA PHE A 68 3.64 -10.81 -0.49
C PHE A 68 4.75 -11.60 -1.19
N ALA A 69 5.78 -10.88 -1.62
CA ALA A 69 7.06 -11.47 -2.00
C ALA A 69 8.18 -10.82 -1.19
N THR A 70 9.26 -11.57 -0.97
CA THR A 70 10.45 -11.06 -0.30
C THR A 70 11.67 -11.10 -1.23
N SER A 71 12.63 -10.24 -0.95
CA SER A 71 13.93 -10.24 -1.60
C SER A 71 15.03 -9.92 -0.60
N ARG A 72 16.19 -10.55 -0.74
CA ARG A 72 17.38 -10.26 0.08
C ARG A 72 18.31 -9.23 -0.58
N ASP A 73 18.22 -9.06 -1.88
CA ASP A 73 19.09 -8.18 -2.67
C ASP A 73 18.33 -7.07 -3.40
N GLY A 74 16.99 -7.14 -3.43
CA GLY A 74 16.14 -6.21 -4.15
C GLY A 74 16.10 -6.48 -5.67
N TYR A 75 16.66 -7.60 -6.14
CA TYR A 75 16.68 -8.01 -7.55
C TYR A 75 15.91 -9.30 -7.78
N ILE A 76 16.10 -10.29 -6.92
CA ILE A 76 15.47 -11.60 -7.03
C ILE A 76 14.37 -11.71 -5.97
N TRP A 77 13.14 -11.93 -6.43
CA TRP A 77 11.94 -11.93 -5.61
C TRP A 77 11.31 -13.32 -5.58
N ALA A 78 10.89 -13.75 -4.39
CA ALA A 78 10.13 -14.98 -4.18
C ALA A 78 8.84 -14.64 -3.44
N ASP A 79 7.70 -15.06 -3.99
CA ASP A 79 6.42 -15.02 -3.30
C ASP A 79 6.45 -15.96 -2.08
N ILE A 80 5.92 -15.49 -0.95
CA ILE A 80 6.03 -16.22 0.31
C ILE A 80 5.05 -17.39 0.41
N ASN A 81 4.00 -17.44 -0.42
CA ASN A 81 3.00 -18.50 -0.47
C ASN A 81 2.94 -19.16 -1.85
N SER A 82 4.07 -19.25 -2.56
CA SER A 82 4.21 -19.95 -3.85
C SER A 82 3.24 -19.45 -4.95
N GLY A 83 2.94 -18.15 -4.95
CA GLY A 83 2.08 -17.51 -5.94
C GLY A 83 0.59 -17.58 -5.62
N GLU A 84 0.21 -18.13 -4.46
CA GLU A 84 -1.14 -18.18 -3.91
C GLU A 84 -1.45 -17.00 -2.98
N PRO A 85 -2.72 -16.56 -2.85
CA PRO A 85 -3.08 -15.44 -1.99
C PRO A 85 -2.64 -15.65 -0.54
N ILE A 86 -2.17 -14.58 0.11
CA ILE A 86 -1.91 -14.59 1.57
C ILE A 86 -3.13 -14.12 2.37
N LEU A 87 -4.00 -13.34 1.72
CA LEU A 87 -5.26 -12.87 2.26
C LEU A 87 -6.23 -12.61 1.11
N SER A 88 -7.39 -13.25 1.19
CA SER A 88 -8.46 -13.16 0.21
C SER A 88 -9.12 -11.78 0.28
N GLY A 89 -9.24 -11.08 -0.85
CA GLY A 89 -9.98 -9.81 -0.89
C GLY A 89 -11.47 -9.98 -0.57
N TYR A 90 -12.02 -11.18 -0.85
CA TYR A 90 -13.41 -11.54 -0.55
C TYR A 90 -13.76 -11.40 0.94
N ASP A 91 -12.78 -11.61 1.82
CA ASP A 91 -12.97 -11.64 3.27
C ASP A 91 -12.88 -10.24 3.91
N ILE A 92 -12.32 -9.25 3.19
CA ILE A 92 -11.91 -7.96 3.78
C ILE A 92 -12.42 -6.72 3.03
N ALA A 93 -12.96 -6.87 1.82
CA ALA A 93 -13.47 -5.75 1.01
C ALA A 93 -15.00 -5.80 0.90
N ASP A 94 -15.65 -4.64 0.90
CA ASP A 94 -17.10 -4.51 0.72
C ASP A 94 -17.51 -4.91 -0.71
N GLN A 95 -16.67 -4.60 -1.70
CA GLN A 95 -16.86 -5.05 -3.08
C GLN A 95 -16.38 -6.48 -3.33
N HIS A 96 -15.96 -7.21 -2.29
CA HIS A 96 -15.41 -8.56 -2.37
C HIS A 96 -14.09 -8.67 -3.15
N GLY A 97 -13.33 -7.59 -3.30
CA GLY A 97 -12.03 -7.61 -3.95
C GLY A 97 -11.17 -6.43 -3.55
N ILE A 98 -9.86 -6.65 -3.42
CA ILE A 98 -8.88 -5.60 -3.17
C ILE A 98 -7.97 -5.36 -4.38
N ARG A 99 -7.41 -4.16 -4.46
CA ARG A 99 -6.37 -3.77 -5.41
C ARG A 99 -5.38 -2.81 -4.76
N ASP A 100 -4.26 -2.63 -5.45
CA ASP A 100 -3.28 -1.55 -5.19
C ASP A 100 -2.75 -1.52 -3.73
N PRO A 101 -2.27 -2.65 -3.17
CA PRO A 101 -1.77 -2.68 -1.80
C PRO A 101 -0.47 -1.90 -1.66
N HIS A 102 -0.50 -0.87 -0.84
CA HIS A 102 0.67 -0.14 -0.39
C HIS A 102 0.98 -0.49 1.08
N ILE A 103 2.24 -0.81 1.38
CA ILE A 103 2.71 -1.12 2.73
C ILE A 103 3.89 -0.23 3.14
N ILE A 104 3.84 0.29 4.37
CA ILE A 104 4.94 1.06 4.96
C ILE A 104 5.10 0.77 6.44
N ARG A 105 6.29 1.09 6.98
CA ARG A 105 6.54 1.07 8.41
C ARG A 105 6.34 2.45 9.04
N GLY A 106 5.60 2.51 10.14
CA GLY A 106 5.50 3.70 10.98
C GLY A 106 6.61 3.81 12.02
N ALA A 107 6.71 4.99 12.65
CA ALA A 107 7.68 5.28 13.70
C ALA A 107 7.51 4.40 14.96
N ASP A 108 6.33 3.83 15.18
CA ASP A 108 6.05 2.88 16.26
C ASP A 108 6.55 1.45 15.97
N GLY A 109 7.11 1.23 14.78
CA GLY A 109 7.60 -0.06 14.30
C GLY A 109 6.54 -0.94 13.65
N ALA A 110 5.27 -0.54 13.65
CA ALA A 110 4.19 -1.25 12.97
C ALA A 110 4.31 -1.12 11.46
N PHE A 111 3.77 -2.11 10.77
CA PHE A 111 3.44 -2.12 9.35
C PHE A 111 2.01 -1.64 9.18
N TYR A 112 1.83 -0.79 8.17
CA TYR A 112 0.57 -0.16 7.80
C TYR A 112 0.32 -0.48 6.34
N LEU A 113 -0.84 -1.04 6.05
CA LEU A 113 -1.23 -1.46 4.71
C LEU A 113 -2.53 -0.78 4.32
N THR A 114 -2.56 -0.21 3.12
CA THR A 114 -3.74 0.43 2.53
C THR A 114 -4.03 -0.18 1.16
N MET A 115 -5.31 -0.38 0.84
CA MET A 115 -5.76 -0.95 -0.44
C MET A 115 -7.03 -0.27 -0.95
N THR A 116 -7.23 -0.34 -2.26
CA THR A 116 -8.51 -0.06 -2.89
C THR A 116 -9.51 -1.19 -2.61
N ASP A 117 -10.73 -0.85 -2.20
CA ASP A 117 -11.88 -1.78 -2.14
C ASP A 117 -12.57 -1.82 -3.51
N LEU A 118 -12.14 -2.73 -4.39
CA LEU A 118 -12.66 -2.83 -5.76
C LEU A 118 -12.50 -4.25 -6.33
N HIS A 119 -13.62 -4.79 -6.80
CA HIS A 119 -13.65 -6.02 -7.60
C HIS A 119 -14.06 -5.70 -9.04
N ILE A 120 -13.13 -5.73 -10.00
CA ILE A 120 -13.40 -5.32 -11.40
C ILE A 120 -14.23 -6.33 -12.19
N PHE A 121 -14.41 -7.53 -11.65
CA PHE A 121 -15.19 -8.62 -12.26
C PHE A 121 -16.44 -8.99 -11.48
N GLY A 122 -16.93 -8.07 -10.64
CA GLY A 122 -17.95 -8.38 -9.62
C GLY A 122 -19.25 -8.92 -10.25
N GLN A 123 -19.65 -8.34 -11.39
CA GLN A 123 -20.82 -8.81 -12.13
C GLN A 123 -20.60 -10.21 -12.73
N ARG A 124 -19.46 -10.41 -13.40
CA ARG A 124 -19.13 -11.66 -14.07
C ARG A 124 -19.10 -12.84 -13.10
N GLU A 125 -18.66 -12.59 -11.87
CA GLU A 125 -18.50 -13.61 -10.83
C GLU A 125 -19.71 -13.69 -9.89
N GLY A 126 -20.77 -12.91 -10.16
CA GLY A 126 -22.06 -13.03 -9.48
C GLY A 126 -22.15 -12.34 -8.12
N TYR A 127 -21.22 -11.44 -7.80
CA TYR A 127 -21.25 -10.65 -6.56
C TYR A 127 -22.22 -9.46 -6.61
N ARG A 128 -22.58 -9.02 -7.81
CA ARG A 128 -23.53 -7.93 -8.05
C ARG A 128 -24.20 -8.07 -9.43
N ASP A 129 -25.38 -7.49 -9.60
CA ASP A 129 -26.12 -7.55 -10.87
C ASP A 129 -25.65 -6.51 -11.90
N THR A 130 -24.91 -5.50 -11.46
CA THR A 130 -24.41 -4.38 -12.27
C THR A 130 -22.90 -4.44 -12.45
N GLU A 131 -22.38 -3.86 -13.53
CA GLU A 131 -20.94 -3.82 -13.83
C GLU A 131 -20.12 -3.26 -12.64
N TRP A 132 -20.59 -2.14 -12.08
CA TRP A 132 -20.02 -1.46 -10.91
C TRP A 132 -21.01 -1.42 -9.74
N GLU A 133 -20.51 -1.03 -8.56
CA GLU A 133 -21.34 -0.79 -7.36
C GLU A 133 -22.40 0.31 -7.61
N ARG A 134 -22.06 1.33 -8.41
CA ARG A 134 -22.95 2.44 -8.80
C ARG A 134 -22.94 2.67 -10.31
N PRO A 135 -23.94 3.38 -10.89
CA PRO A 135 -24.01 3.61 -12.33
C PRO A 135 -22.72 4.23 -12.91
N GLY A 136 -22.11 3.55 -13.88
CA GLY A 136 -20.80 3.95 -14.44
C GLY A 136 -20.85 5.25 -15.24
N ASP A 137 -22.01 5.61 -15.80
CA ASP A 137 -22.25 6.90 -16.46
C ASP A 137 -22.23 8.09 -15.49
N GLN A 138 -22.54 7.85 -14.22
CA GLN A 138 -22.55 8.89 -13.16
C GLN A 138 -21.27 8.93 -12.34
N TYR A 139 -20.66 7.77 -12.09
CA TYR A 139 -19.52 7.63 -11.16
C TYR A 139 -18.23 7.13 -11.82
N GLY A 140 -18.25 6.82 -13.12
CA GLY A 140 -17.10 6.29 -13.86
C GLY A 140 -16.85 4.80 -13.62
N TRP A 141 -15.90 4.27 -14.40
CA TRP A 141 -15.35 2.91 -14.26
C TRP A 141 -14.83 2.66 -12.84
N GLY A 142 -14.90 1.41 -12.36
CA GLY A 142 -14.26 0.98 -11.12
C GLY A 142 -14.70 1.76 -9.88
N ASN A 143 -15.91 2.32 -9.89
CA ASN A 143 -16.35 3.17 -8.78
C ASN A 143 -16.44 2.38 -7.48
N ASN A 144 -15.96 3.01 -6.40
CA ASN A 144 -15.94 2.47 -5.04
C ASN A 144 -16.10 3.61 -4.03
N ARG A 145 -16.38 3.23 -2.77
CA ARG A 145 -16.58 4.17 -1.66
C ARG A 145 -15.56 4.06 -0.54
N ASN A 146 -14.91 2.90 -0.44
CA ASN A 146 -14.10 2.55 0.72
C ASN A 146 -12.63 2.41 0.35
N LEU A 147 -11.78 2.69 1.34
CA LEU A 147 -10.42 2.17 1.41
C LEU A 147 -10.39 1.01 2.40
N VAL A 148 -9.41 0.11 2.28
CA VAL A 148 -9.14 -0.93 3.27
C VAL A 148 -7.86 -0.59 4.02
N PHE A 149 -7.91 -0.48 5.35
CA PHE A 149 -6.77 -0.22 6.22
C PHE A 149 -6.44 -1.46 7.05
N MET A 150 -5.15 -1.73 7.22
CA MET A 150 -4.66 -2.81 8.07
C MET A 150 -3.39 -2.40 8.81
N LYS A 151 -3.26 -2.81 10.08
CA LYS A 151 -2.07 -2.56 10.92
C LYS A 151 -1.54 -3.86 11.52
N SER A 152 -0.23 -4.06 11.49
CA SER A 152 0.44 -5.23 12.09
C SER A 152 1.77 -4.85 12.71
N TYR A 153 2.26 -5.64 13.66
CA TYR A 153 3.64 -5.53 14.13
C TYR A 153 4.53 -6.67 13.61
N ASP A 154 3.96 -7.76 13.09
CA ASP A 154 4.69 -8.99 12.78
C ASP A 154 4.50 -9.51 11.36
N LEU A 155 3.72 -8.81 10.52
CA LEU A 155 3.33 -9.19 9.16
C LEU A 155 2.40 -10.40 9.07
N VAL A 156 1.94 -10.96 10.19
CA VAL A 156 1.08 -12.15 10.25
C VAL A 156 -0.29 -11.83 10.83
N HIS A 157 -0.32 -11.12 11.96
CA HIS A 157 -1.54 -10.72 12.65
C HIS A 157 -1.84 -9.26 12.34
N TRP A 158 -3.04 -9.01 11.80
CA TRP A 158 -3.42 -7.71 11.28
C TRP A 158 -4.77 -7.28 11.87
N THR A 159 -4.87 -6.01 12.27
CA THR A 159 -6.18 -5.36 12.33
C THR A 159 -6.69 -5.09 10.92
N HIS A 160 -7.99 -4.87 10.80
CA HIS A 160 -8.66 -4.57 9.54
C HIS A 160 -9.75 -3.54 9.77
N ALA A 161 -9.88 -2.59 8.84
CA ALA A 161 -10.96 -1.62 8.81
C ALA A 161 -11.33 -1.26 7.37
N LEU A 162 -12.63 -1.12 7.11
CA LEU A 162 -13.15 -0.42 5.95
C LEU A 162 -13.29 1.06 6.31
N VAL A 163 -12.78 1.93 5.44
CA VAL A 163 -12.79 3.38 5.63
C VAL A 163 -13.74 4.00 4.60
N PRO A 164 -15.01 4.24 4.94
CA PRO A 164 -16.02 4.74 4.02
C PRO A 164 -15.88 6.25 3.82
N VAL A 165 -14.89 6.68 3.03
CA VAL A 165 -14.53 8.11 2.86
C VAL A 165 -15.74 8.96 2.44
N SER A 166 -16.60 8.43 1.57
CA SER A 166 -17.80 9.14 1.11
C SER A 166 -18.86 9.38 2.20
N GLU A 167 -18.85 8.58 3.27
CA GLU A 167 -19.73 8.73 4.43
C GLU A 167 -19.10 9.61 5.51
N LEU A 168 -17.78 9.49 5.70
CA LEU A 168 -17.03 10.26 6.69
C LEU A 168 -17.00 11.76 6.38
N PHE A 169 -16.96 12.12 5.09
CA PHE A 169 -16.74 13.50 4.66
C PHE A 169 -17.79 13.94 3.62
N PRO A 170 -18.70 14.87 3.96
CA PRO A 170 -19.75 15.33 3.05
C PRO A 170 -19.23 15.87 1.70
N ARG A 171 -18.03 16.46 1.64
CA ARG A 171 -17.38 16.90 0.39
C ARG A 171 -17.22 15.75 -0.62
N TYR A 172 -17.05 14.53 -0.12
CA TYR A 172 -16.79 13.33 -0.92
C TYR A 172 -18.01 12.41 -1.07
N ALA A 173 -19.20 12.87 -0.67
CA ALA A 173 -20.44 12.09 -0.84
C ALA A 173 -20.74 11.75 -2.32
N ASN A 174 -20.35 12.63 -3.25
CA ASN A 174 -20.49 12.42 -4.69
C ASN A 174 -19.18 11.89 -5.34
N ALA A 175 -18.21 11.44 -4.56
CA ALA A 175 -16.96 10.94 -5.13
C ALA A 175 -17.20 9.66 -5.95
N GLY A 176 -16.58 9.57 -7.11
CA GLY A 176 -16.63 8.39 -7.98
C GLY A 176 -15.78 7.24 -7.46
N ASN A 177 -14.65 7.53 -6.82
CA ASN A 177 -13.70 6.51 -6.39
C ASN A 177 -12.82 6.96 -5.22
N MET A 178 -12.20 5.97 -4.58
CA MET A 178 -11.11 6.08 -3.61
C MET A 178 -10.07 5.01 -4.01
N TRP A 179 -9.11 5.36 -4.87
CA TRP A 179 -8.21 4.42 -5.52
C TRP A 179 -6.75 4.59 -5.12
N ALA A 180 -6.00 3.49 -5.21
CA ALA A 180 -4.57 3.41 -5.04
C ALA A 180 -4.06 4.18 -3.81
N PRO A 181 -4.60 3.89 -2.61
CA PRO A 181 -4.14 4.57 -1.41
C PRO A 181 -2.70 4.17 -1.10
N GLN A 182 -1.85 5.17 -0.96
CA GLN A 182 -0.52 5.02 -0.40
C GLN A 182 -0.42 5.75 0.95
N SER A 183 0.60 5.40 1.72
CA SER A 183 0.76 5.86 3.10
C SER A 183 2.18 6.32 3.36
N ILE A 184 2.34 7.44 4.07
CA ILE A 184 3.66 7.92 4.49
C ILE A 184 3.60 8.58 5.86
N MET A 185 4.62 8.35 6.69
CA MET A 185 4.73 9.02 7.97
C MET A 185 5.10 10.48 7.74
N ASP A 186 4.25 11.38 8.23
CA ASP A 186 4.57 12.80 8.31
C ASP A 186 5.48 13.05 9.53
N PRO A 187 6.76 13.41 9.32
CA PRO A 187 7.69 13.59 10.42
C PRO A 187 7.40 14.82 11.28
N ASP A 188 6.69 15.82 10.75
CA ASP A 188 6.43 17.09 11.45
C ASP A 188 5.23 16.93 12.40
N ASN A 189 4.24 16.15 11.99
CA ASN A 189 3.02 15.92 12.77
C ASN A 189 3.02 14.57 13.51
N GLY A 190 3.94 13.66 13.19
CA GLY A 190 4.03 12.33 13.79
C GLY A 190 2.84 11.41 13.47
N ARG A 191 2.19 11.63 12.33
CA ARG A 191 0.96 10.92 11.92
C ARG A 191 1.12 10.28 10.56
N MET A 192 0.44 9.15 10.36
CA MET A 192 0.36 8.53 9.04
C MET A 192 -0.52 9.38 8.12
N MET A 193 0.08 9.96 7.09
CA MET A 193 -0.64 10.57 5.97
C MET A 193 -1.01 9.45 4.99
N VAL A 194 -2.27 9.42 4.57
CA VAL A 194 -2.78 8.54 3.53
C VAL A 194 -3.19 9.42 2.36
N TYR A 195 -2.72 9.09 1.18
CA TYR A 195 -2.98 9.83 -0.05
C TYR A 195 -3.45 8.88 -1.14
N PHE A 196 -4.40 9.33 -1.94
CA PHE A 196 -5.14 8.47 -2.85
C PHE A 196 -5.75 9.28 -4.00
N THR A 197 -6.12 8.55 -5.04
CA THR A 197 -6.80 9.09 -6.22
C THR A 197 -8.31 9.13 -5.99
N THR A 198 -8.96 10.23 -6.38
CA THR A 198 -10.42 10.39 -6.33
C THR A 198 -10.91 11.22 -7.51
N ARG A 199 -12.23 11.34 -7.67
CA ARG A 199 -12.88 12.21 -8.65
C ARG A 199 -14.28 12.59 -8.18
N ASP A 200 -14.81 13.69 -8.71
CA ASP A 200 -16.20 14.10 -8.47
C ASP A 200 -17.13 13.46 -9.54
N GLY A 201 -17.99 12.52 -9.14
CA GLY A 201 -18.83 11.75 -10.05
C GLY A 201 -17.99 10.99 -11.10
N ALA A 202 -18.16 11.35 -12.37
CA ALA A 202 -17.39 10.82 -13.51
C ALA A 202 -16.39 11.84 -14.09
N SER A 203 -16.06 12.90 -13.35
CA SER A 203 -15.09 13.93 -13.75
C SER A 203 -13.66 13.38 -13.77
N PRO A 204 -12.67 14.12 -14.32
CA PRO A 204 -11.26 13.73 -14.25
C PRO A 204 -10.78 13.45 -12.83
N ASN A 205 -9.89 12.46 -12.70
CA ASN A 205 -9.27 12.08 -11.44
C ASN A 205 -8.23 13.12 -10.98
N TYR A 206 -8.19 13.32 -9.66
CA TYR A 206 -7.20 14.13 -8.96
C TYR A 206 -6.75 13.41 -7.68
N MET A 207 -5.64 13.87 -7.10
CA MET A 207 -5.07 13.25 -5.93
C MET A 207 -5.31 14.09 -4.67
N VAL A 208 -5.62 13.40 -3.58
CA VAL A 208 -5.88 14.00 -2.26
C VAL A 208 -5.05 13.33 -1.18
N SER A 209 -4.87 14.00 -0.05
CA SER A 209 -4.26 13.46 1.15
C SER A 209 -5.11 13.73 2.39
N SER A 210 -5.06 12.82 3.35
CA SER A 210 -5.68 12.93 4.67
C SER A 210 -4.76 12.29 5.70
N TYR A 211 -4.98 12.53 6.99
CA TYR A 211 -4.27 11.86 8.07
C TYR A 211 -5.14 10.79 8.71
N ALA A 212 -4.59 9.59 8.85
CA ALA A 212 -5.22 8.54 9.64
C ALA A 212 -5.23 8.90 11.14
N ASN A 213 -6.10 8.23 11.90
CA ASN A 213 -6.00 8.22 13.36
C ASN A 213 -4.89 7.27 13.84
N GLU A 214 -4.61 7.27 15.15
CA GLU A 214 -3.52 6.46 15.74
C GLU A 214 -3.77 4.95 15.67
N ALA A 215 -5.04 4.53 15.82
CA ALA A 215 -5.46 3.14 15.70
C ALA A 215 -5.32 2.60 14.27
N PHE A 216 -5.26 3.50 13.28
CA PHE A 216 -5.22 3.20 11.86
C PHE A 216 -6.45 2.42 11.36
N ASP A 217 -7.62 2.83 11.84
CA ASP A 217 -8.92 2.27 11.45
C ASP A 217 -9.83 3.29 10.74
N THR A 218 -9.41 4.55 10.64
CA THR A 218 -10.15 5.60 9.93
C THR A 218 -9.26 6.79 9.54
N LEU A 219 -9.81 7.69 8.73
CA LEU A 219 -9.27 9.01 8.46
C LEU A 219 -9.78 10.02 9.49
N ALA A 220 -8.87 10.82 10.02
CA ALA A 220 -9.16 11.81 11.06
C ALA A 220 -9.20 13.26 10.53
N THR A 221 -8.90 13.49 9.26
CA THR A 221 -9.03 14.81 8.62
C THR A 221 -9.78 14.69 7.29
N GLU A 222 -10.52 15.73 6.90
CA GLU A 222 -11.11 15.76 5.56
C GLU A 222 -9.99 15.75 4.51
N PRO A 223 -10.05 14.86 3.48
CA PRO A 223 -9.05 14.83 2.44
C PRO A 223 -8.91 16.19 1.73
N GLN A 224 -7.68 16.58 1.43
CA GLN A 224 -7.34 17.83 0.74
C GLN A 224 -6.53 17.52 -0.51
N GLN A 225 -6.80 18.23 -1.61
CA GLN A 225 -6.05 18.05 -2.85
C GLN A 225 -4.55 18.31 -2.64
N ILE A 226 -3.71 17.37 -3.06
CA ILE A 226 -2.26 17.39 -2.80
C ILE A 226 -1.46 17.87 -4.02
N LEU A 227 -1.98 17.65 -5.23
CA LEU A 227 -1.36 18.10 -6.48
C LEU A 227 -2.30 19.04 -7.25
N ASN A 228 -1.82 20.24 -7.55
CA ASN A 228 -2.50 21.16 -8.46
C ASN A 228 -1.90 21.03 -9.86
N TYR A 229 -2.48 20.13 -10.66
CA TYR A 229 -2.01 19.95 -12.03
C TYR A 229 -2.49 21.12 -12.93
N PRO A 230 -1.64 21.68 -13.82
CA PRO A 230 -1.98 22.90 -14.56
C PRO A 230 -3.23 22.83 -15.43
N ASP A 231 -3.50 21.66 -16.02
CA ASP A 231 -4.71 21.40 -16.80
C ASP A 231 -5.69 20.55 -15.98
N PRO A 232 -6.79 21.13 -15.47
CA PRO A 232 -7.75 20.40 -14.63
C PRO A 232 -8.55 19.34 -15.39
N SER A 233 -8.45 19.28 -16.72
CA SER A 233 -9.09 18.24 -17.53
C SER A 233 -8.27 16.94 -17.60
N VAL A 234 -6.99 16.98 -17.20
CA VAL A 234 -6.09 15.84 -17.19
C VAL A 234 -6.31 15.00 -15.93
N ASN A 235 -6.45 13.69 -16.13
CA ASN A 235 -6.48 12.76 -15.01
C ASN A 235 -5.08 12.64 -14.42
N THR A 236 -4.97 12.81 -13.11
CA THR A 236 -3.76 12.51 -12.34
C THR A 236 -4.07 11.43 -11.31
N ILE A 237 -3.26 10.37 -11.30
CA ILE A 237 -3.50 9.16 -10.51
C ILE A 237 -2.19 8.61 -9.93
N ASP A 238 -2.33 7.68 -8.99
CA ASP A 238 -1.28 6.78 -8.49
C ASP A 238 -0.01 7.50 -8.03
N ALA A 239 -0.13 8.36 -7.02
CA ALA A 239 1.05 8.97 -6.41
C ALA A 239 1.84 7.96 -5.56
N ASP A 240 3.17 8.10 -5.57
CA ASP A 240 4.12 7.62 -4.56
C ASP A 240 4.99 8.78 -4.12
N ILE A 241 5.04 9.05 -2.81
CA ILE A 241 5.78 10.16 -2.22
C ILE A 241 6.96 9.61 -1.43
N THR A 242 8.17 10.05 -1.76
CA THR A 242 9.40 9.72 -1.03
C THR A 242 10.18 10.97 -0.66
N ARG A 243 10.71 11.01 0.58
CA ARG A 243 11.64 12.08 0.99
C ARG A 243 13.08 11.74 0.60
N VAL A 244 13.76 12.69 -0.03
CA VAL A 244 15.18 12.62 -0.41
C VAL A 244 15.86 13.89 0.06
N GLY A 245 16.70 13.78 1.09
CA GLY A 245 17.24 14.97 1.77
C GLY A 245 16.12 15.83 2.34
N ASP A 246 16.04 17.09 1.90
CA ASP A 246 15.00 18.04 2.31
C ASP A 246 13.85 18.17 1.31
N THR A 247 13.87 17.41 0.21
CA THR A 247 12.85 17.45 -0.84
C THR A 247 11.93 16.24 -0.76
N TRP A 248 10.64 16.47 -0.95
CA TRP A 248 9.63 15.45 -1.19
C TRP A 248 9.43 15.28 -2.69
N HIS A 249 9.66 14.06 -3.17
CA HIS A 249 9.48 13.66 -4.56
C HIS A 249 8.18 12.89 -4.66
N MET A 250 7.26 13.33 -5.51
CA MET A 250 6.00 12.65 -5.83
C MET A 250 6.10 12.12 -7.24
N PHE A 251 6.14 10.79 -7.38
CA PHE A 251 5.96 10.10 -8.65
C PHE A 251 4.48 9.87 -8.88
N TYR A 252 3.96 10.17 -10.06
CA TYR A 252 2.52 10.04 -10.35
C TYR A 252 2.28 9.85 -11.85
N VAL A 253 1.08 9.42 -12.21
CA VAL A 253 0.66 9.31 -13.61
C VAL A 253 -0.17 10.51 -14.02
N ALA A 254 0.06 11.02 -15.23
CA ALA A 254 -0.78 12.03 -15.87
C ALA A 254 -1.21 11.58 -17.26
N HIS A 255 -2.52 11.61 -17.55
CA HIS A 255 -3.08 11.16 -18.83
C HIS A 255 -3.04 12.23 -19.94
N ASP A 256 -1.89 12.89 -20.10
CA ASP A 256 -1.54 13.75 -21.23
C ASP A 256 -0.13 13.39 -21.73
N ALA A 257 0.25 13.80 -22.93
CA ALA A 257 1.58 13.52 -23.48
C ALA A 257 2.68 14.16 -22.59
N PRO A 258 3.80 13.47 -22.32
CA PRO A 258 4.26 12.20 -22.92
C PRO A 258 3.66 10.88 -22.39
N GLY A 259 2.70 10.92 -21.47
CA GLY A 259 2.09 9.75 -20.82
C GLY A 259 2.93 9.16 -19.68
N ASN A 260 2.43 8.07 -19.08
CA ASN A 260 3.03 7.29 -17.98
C ASN A 260 3.42 8.15 -16.75
N ILE A 261 4.64 7.99 -16.23
CA ILE A 261 5.06 8.46 -14.91
C ILE A 261 5.85 9.75 -15.01
N ARG A 262 5.50 10.68 -14.13
CA ARG A 262 6.12 11.98 -13.94
C ARG A 262 6.51 12.18 -12.50
N GLU A 263 7.25 13.24 -12.27
CA GLU A 263 7.69 13.65 -10.96
C GLU A 263 7.23 15.07 -10.64
N ALA A 264 6.86 15.30 -9.39
CA ALA A 264 6.68 16.63 -8.83
C ALA A 264 7.48 16.73 -7.53
N HIS A 265 7.99 17.92 -7.22
CA HIS A 265 8.81 18.14 -6.02
C HIS A 265 8.21 19.20 -5.10
N SER A 266 8.40 19.03 -3.80
CA SER A 266 8.01 20.00 -2.79
C SER A 266 8.98 20.03 -1.60
N GLN A 267 8.95 21.13 -0.84
CA GLN A 267 9.56 21.21 0.49
C GLN A 267 8.57 20.85 1.61
N SER A 268 7.31 20.56 1.25
CA SER A 268 6.25 20.13 2.15
C SER A 268 5.66 18.80 1.67
N ILE A 269 5.38 17.90 2.61
CA ILE A 269 4.88 16.56 2.32
C ILE A 269 3.49 16.54 1.67
N ASN A 270 2.67 17.57 1.92
CA ASN A 270 1.23 17.56 1.60
C ASN A 270 0.77 18.78 0.79
N SER A 271 1.69 19.62 0.32
CA SER A 271 1.33 20.83 -0.41
C SER A 271 2.50 21.35 -1.25
N GLY A 272 2.23 22.29 -2.15
CA GLY A 272 3.27 23.06 -2.84
C GLY A 272 4.07 22.29 -3.89
N TYR A 273 3.59 21.12 -4.33
CA TYR A 273 4.22 20.34 -5.38
C TYR A 273 4.31 21.11 -6.70
N VAL A 274 5.54 21.21 -7.22
CA VAL A 274 5.85 21.76 -8.53
C VAL A 274 6.09 20.60 -9.49
N THR A 275 5.26 20.52 -10.54
CA THR A 275 5.30 19.43 -11.52
C THR A 275 6.47 19.59 -12.48
N ASP A 276 7.31 18.56 -12.61
CA ASP A 276 8.04 18.32 -13.85
C ASP A 276 7.07 17.65 -14.85
N ARG A 277 7.11 18.11 -16.11
CA ARG A 277 6.27 17.57 -17.19
C ARG A 277 7.02 16.54 -18.04
N GLN A 278 8.29 16.27 -17.70
CA GLN A 278 9.06 15.20 -18.31
C GLN A 278 8.61 13.84 -17.78
N LYS A 279 8.74 12.84 -18.66
CA LYS A 279 8.55 11.44 -18.32
C LYS A 279 9.81 10.94 -17.64
N VAL A 280 9.67 10.25 -16.50
CA VAL A 280 10.82 9.72 -15.74
C VAL A 280 11.04 8.22 -15.95
N ASP A 281 9.97 7.46 -16.20
CA ASP A 281 10.12 6.04 -16.53
C ASP A 281 10.70 5.87 -17.96
N PRO A 282 11.60 4.90 -18.19
CA PRO A 282 12.11 4.60 -19.53
C PRO A 282 11.19 3.69 -20.37
N GLU A 283 10.00 3.35 -19.87
CA GLU A 283 9.09 2.38 -20.50
C GLU A 283 8.43 2.92 -21.78
N GLU A 284 8.39 2.13 -22.85
CA GLU A 284 7.78 2.54 -24.13
C GLU A 284 6.32 2.14 -24.25
N ARG A 285 5.85 1.28 -23.34
CA ARG A 285 4.47 0.82 -23.25
C ARG A 285 3.72 1.58 -22.18
N ALA A 286 2.40 1.40 -22.14
CA ALA A 286 1.59 2.04 -21.12
C ALA A 286 1.96 1.50 -19.73
N ALA A 287 2.25 2.40 -18.80
CA ALA A 287 2.65 2.08 -17.44
C ALA A 287 2.02 3.04 -16.42
N GLU A 288 1.79 2.54 -15.21
CA GLU A 288 1.19 3.26 -14.09
C GLU A 288 1.77 2.81 -12.74
N ALA A 289 1.14 3.19 -11.63
CA ALA A 289 1.45 2.65 -10.31
C ALA A 289 2.93 2.76 -9.88
N PRO A 290 3.53 3.97 -9.91
CA PRO A 290 4.90 4.13 -9.42
C PRO A 290 5.00 3.73 -7.94
N ASN A 291 6.11 3.08 -7.61
CA ASN A 291 6.58 2.97 -6.23
C ASN A 291 8.11 3.09 -6.19
N LEU A 292 8.62 3.92 -5.28
CA LEU A 292 10.05 4.15 -5.13
C LEU A 292 10.58 3.53 -3.83
N TRP A 293 11.70 2.81 -3.90
CA TRP A 293 12.43 2.41 -2.71
C TRP A 293 13.93 2.62 -2.86
N ARG A 294 14.61 2.78 -1.73
CA ARG A 294 16.07 2.92 -1.68
C ARG A 294 16.73 1.56 -1.48
N ARG A 295 17.81 1.29 -2.22
CA ARG A 295 18.67 0.13 -2.01
C ARG A 295 19.45 0.26 -0.70
N TYR A 296 19.48 -0.83 0.06
CA TYR A 296 20.22 -0.92 1.32
C TYR A 296 21.71 -0.66 1.11
N GLY A 297 22.28 0.23 1.94
CA GLY A 297 23.70 0.54 1.93
C GLY A 297 24.18 1.39 0.75
N THR A 298 23.29 1.90 -0.10
CA THR A 298 23.66 2.76 -1.24
C THR A 298 22.78 4.03 -1.28
N ASP A 299 23.12 4.97 -2.16
CA ASP A 299 22.28 6.14 -2.50
C ASP A 299 21.45 5.89 -3.79
N THR A 300 21.24 4.63 -4.15
CA THR A 300 20.48 4.23 -5.34
C THR A 300 19.02 4.01 -4.97
N TYR A 301 18.13 4.61 -5.74
CA TYR A 301 16.69 4.42 -5.66
C TYR A 301 16.22 3.61 -6.86
N VAL A 302 15.23 2.75 -6.65
CA VAL A 302 14.59 1.96 -7.70
C VAL A 302 13.14 2.39 -7.80
N LEU A 303 12.73 2.75 -9.01
CA LEU A 303 11.37 3.04 -9.41
C LEU A 303 10.77 1.77 -10.02
N MET A 304 9.75 1.20 -9.39
CA MET A 304 8.91 0.12 -9.92
C MET A 304 7.61 0.70 -10.46
N TYR A 305 7.06 0.07 -11.50
CA TYR A 305 5.78 0.46 -12.09
C TYR A 305 5.07 -0.70 -12.80
N ASP A 306 3.74 -0.66 -12.83
CA ASP A 306 2.89 -1.64 -13.52
C ASP A 306 2.88 -1.35 -15.02
N VAL A 307 3.40 -2.28 -15.83
CA VAL A 307 3.37 -2.21 -17.28
C VAL A 307 2.18 -3.01 -17.79
N PHE A 308 1.00 -2.38 -17.75
CA PHE A 308 -0.24 -2.98 -18.25
C PHE A 308 -0.35 -2.96 -19.78
N GLY A 309 0.50 -2.17 -20.46
CA GLY A 309 0.53 -2.07 -21.92
C GLY A 309 1.17 -3.27 -22.65
N VAL A 310 1.52 -4.34 -21.93
CA VAL A 310 2.05 -5.59 -22.50
C VAL A 310 1.21 -6.79 -22.09
N ASP A 311 1.27 -7.86 -22.88
CA ASP A 311 0.54 -9.11 -22.64
C ASP A 311 1.50 -10.31 -22.67
N PRO A 312 1.64 -11.07 -21.57
CA PRO A 312 1.05 -10.81 -20.25
C PRO A 312 1.62 -9.53 -19.62
N HIS A 313 0.82 -8.83 -18.80
CA HIS A 313 1.29 -7.67 -18.05
C HIS A 313 2.45 -8.03 -17.10
N ASN A 314 3.28 -7.05 -16.76
CA ASN A 314 4.49 -7.24 -15.99
C ASN A 314 4.88 -5.98 -15.20
N MET A 315 5.83 -6.09 -14.27
CA MET A 315 6.42 -4.92 -13.59
C MET A 315 7.70 -4.49 -14.31
N GLY A 316 7.83 -3.20 -14.54
CA GLY A 316 9.03 -2.55 -15.05
C GLY A 316 9.80 -1.85 -13.95
N PHE A 317 11.10 -1.65 -14.18
CA PHE A 317 12.02 -1.10 -13.19
C PHE A 317 13.01 -0.13 -13.82
N ALA A 318 13.29 0.95 -13.12
CA ALA A 318 14.40 1.83 -13.40
C ALA A 318 15.12 2.21 -12.10
N GLU A 319 16.39 2.62 -12.19
CA GLU A 319 17.11 3.12 -11.01
C GLU A 319 17.77 4.47 -11.26
N THR A 320 17.91 5.24 -10.19
CA THR A 320 18.50 6.57 -10.19
C THR A 320 19.31 6.81 -8.92
N THR A 321 20.29 7.71 -9.01
CA THR A 321 21.02 8.27 -7.85
C THR A 321 20.89 9.79 -7.76
N ASP A 322 20.33 10.43 -8.78
CA ASP A 322 20.28 11.89 -8.94
C ASP A 322 18.87 12.43 -9.22
N PHE A 323 17.88 11.56 -9.44
CA PHE A 323 16.50 11.92 -9.80
C PHE A 323 16.38 12.68 -11.12
N GLU A 324 17.44 12.68 -11.93
CA GLU A 324 17.46 13.27 -13.27
C GLU A 324 17.60 12.18 -14.34
N HIS A 325 18.41 11.16 -14.06
CA HIS A 325 18.69 10.05 -14.97
C HIS A 325 18.17 8.74 -14.39
N PHE A 326 17.27 8.10 -15.14
CA PHE A 326 16.70 6.79 -14.80
C PHE A 326 17.27 5.71 -15.72
N THR A 327 18.09 4.83 -15.18
CA THR A 327 18.65 3.68 -15.89
C THR A 327 17.62 2.57 -15.95
N ASN A 328 17.24 2.14 -17.16
CA ASN A 328 16.28 1.06 -17.36
C ASN A 328 16.86 -0.28 -16.88
N LEU A 329 16.17 -0.93 -15.94
CA LEU A 329 16.47 -2.29 -15.47
C LEU A 329 15.61 -3.35 -16.20
N GLY A 330 14.68 -2.94 -17.05
CA GLY A 330 13.77 -3.83 -17.77
C GLY A 330 12.67 -4.40 -16.88
N ARG A 331 11.91 -5.36 -17.39
CA ARG A 331 10.80 -6.00 -16.67
C ARG A 331 11.24 -7.30 -16.00
N PHE A 332 10.41 -7.86 -15.10
CA PHE A 332 10.74 -9.14 -14.50
C PHE A 332 10.97 -10.23 -15.56
N ASN A 333 12.04 -11.00 -15.39
CA ASN A 333 12.41 -12.18 -16.18
C ASN A 333 12.64 -11.94 -17.69
N GLU A 334 12.58 -10.70 -18.17
CA GLU A 334 12.91 -10.39 -19.56
C GLU A 334 14.42 -10.53 -19.84
N PRO A 335 14.82 -10.87 -21.08
CA PRO A 335 16.22 -10.94 -21.46
C PRO A 335 16.96 -9.62 -21.18
N GLY A 336 18.08 -9.69 -20.45
CA GLY A 336 18.92 -8.53 -20.13
C GLY A 336 18.50 -7.74 -18.89
N SER A 337 17.28 -7.90 -18.39
CA SER A 337 16.88 -7.35 -17.09
C SER A 337 17.68 -8.04 -15.97
N PRO A 338 18.03 -7.41 -14.85
CA PRO A 338 18.53 -8.09 -13.66
C PRO A 338 17.40 -8.48 -12.68
N MET A 339 16.19 -7.97 -12.88
CA MET A 339 15.04 -8.18 -11.99
C MET A 339 14.39 -9.54 -12.26
N ARG A 340 14.21 -10.36 -11.24
CA ARG A 340 13.71 -11.73 -11.36
C ARG A 340 12.63 -12.06 -10.35
N THR A 341 11.69 -12.89 -10.78
CA THR A 341 10.78 -13.63 -9.89
C THR A 341 11.08 -15.12 -9.99
N THR A 342 10.91 -15.89 -8.92
CA THR A 342 11.27 -17.31 -8.90
C THR A 342 10.06 -18.26 -8.91
N ASN A 343 8.96 -17.89 -8.25
CA ASN A 343 7.80 -18.76 -8.02
C ASN A 343 6.45 -18.05 -8.20
N PHE A 344 6.44 -16.88 -8.84
CA PHE A 344 5.23 -16.14 -9.17
C PHE A 344 5.42 -15.34 -10.47
N SER A 345 4.31 -14.95 -11.08
CA SER A 345 4.29 -14.15 -12.31
C SER A 345 3.17 -13.12 -12.26
N SER A 346 3.32 -12.09 -13.10
CA SER A 346 2.31 -11.06 -13.34
C SER A 346 1.72 -10.45 -12.05
N PRO A 347 2.57 -9.91 -11.16
CA PRO A 347 2.08 -8.98 -10.14
C PRO A 347 1.52 -7.72 -10.80
N LYS A 348 0.52 -7.10 -10.18
CA LYS A 348 0.00 -5.74 -10.50
C LYS A 348 0.39 -4.71 -9.45
N HIS A 349 -0.04 -3.45 -9.64
CA HIS A 349 0.17 -2.30 -8.73
C HIS A 349 0.36 -2.75 -7.30
N GLY A 350 1.54 -2.48 -6.77
CA GLY A 350 1.96 -2.85 -5.44
C GLY A 350 3.02 -1.89 -4.92
N SER A 351 3.66 -2.25 -3.80
CA SER A 351 4.72 -1.43 -3.22
C SER A 351 5.84 -2.29 -2.65
N VAL A 352 7.04 -1.74 -2.63
CA VAL A 352 8.23 -2.33 -2.03
C VAL A 352 8.65 -1.47 -0.84
N MET A 353 8.90 -2.12 0.30
CA MET A 353 9.50 -1.47 1.46
C MET A 353 10.67 -2.30 2.03
N PRO A 354 11.67 -1.63 2.63
CA PRO A 354 12.76 -2.33 3.28
C PRO A 354 12.33 -2.92 4.65
N ILE A 355 12.72 -4.16 4.92
CA ILE A 355 12.47 -4.91 6.16
C ILE A 355 13.76 -5.54 6.69
N THR A 356 13.76 -6.02 7.93
CA THR A 356 14.90 -6.80 8.43
C THR A 356 14.90 -8.21 7.89
N LEU A 357 16.09 -8.81 7.84
CA LEU A 357 16.23 -10.23 7.53
C LEU A 357 15.36 -11.09 8.46
N ALA A 358 15.34 -10.79 9.76
CA ALA A 358 14.56 -11.55 10.74
C ALA A 358 13.03 -11.45 10.50
N GLU A 359 12.54 -10.28 10.09
CA GLU A 359 11.13 -10.10 9.72
C GLU A 359 10.76 -10.89 8.46
N ALA A 360 11.63 -10.87 7.46
CA ALA A 360 11.43 -11.61 6.22
C ALA A 360 11.36 -13.11 6.47
N GLU A 361 12.33 -13.66 7.22
CA GLU A 361 12.32 -15.07 7.57
C GLU A 361 11.13 -15.46 8.45
N ARG A 362 10.65 -14.57 9.32
CA ARG A 362 9.47 -14.84 10.17
C ARG A 362 8.22 -15.02 9.32
N VAL A 363 7.96 -14.09 8.39
CA VAL A 363 6.77 -14.17 7.55
C VAL A 363 6.89 -15.35 6.56
N GLU A 364 8.08 -15.62 6.00
CA GLU A 364 8.32 -16.79 5.17
C GLU A 364 8.08 -18.11 5.92
N ARG A 365 8.56 -18.22 7.17
CA ARG A 365 8.31 -19.42 8.00
C ARG A 365 6.83 -19.64 8.29
N TRP A 366 6.04 -18.57 8.41
CA TRP A 366 4.60 -18.69 8.59
C TRP A 366 3.91 -19.34 7.39
N PHE A 367 4.39 -19.05 6.18
CA PHE A 367 3.84 -19.57 4.93
C PHE A 367 4.58 -20.80 4.37
N ALA A 368 5.64 -21.25 5.03
CA ALA A 368 6.38 -22.45 4.65
C ALA A 368 5.46 -23.69 4.71
N ARG A 369 5.45 -24.47 3.62
CA ARG A 369 4.70 -25.73 3.49
C ARG A 369 5.60 -26.93 3.70
#